data_AF-A0A180G6J8-F1
#
_entry.id   AF-A0A180G6J8-F1
#
_cell.length_a   1.000
_cell.length_b   1.000
_cell.length_c   1.000
_cell.angle_alpha   90.00
_cell.angle_beta   90.00
_cell.angle_gamma   90.00
#
_symmetry.space_group_name_H-M   'P 1'
#
loop_
_entity.id
_entity.type
_entity.pdbx_description
1 polymer ?
#
loop_
_entity_poly.entity_id
_entity_poly.type
_entity_poly.pdbx_seq_one_letter_code
_entity_poly.pdbx_strand_id
1 'polypeptide(L)'
;MRLLRPKDPVKGLGKLLPTLWMGARLNANNQSGACASSDSSSGNSYALRLRKKALYSEEDSTNDSDDKFGSDDTVTGRQTRRRVDILPVDSHDSPRLLPEELDIVRRTILHTILPSWIDRVPRNLGSASHGSLKAAEWLIMYKVFYTIALIPHWVTAHKNTATEITKRRISVLLESTTTLSQVAHFLTLPKISVQDLDELNSLILKYRQCLQHGWPAALSKPNLHLTQHFSEVIRRFGPPRLTAAWAQERVNGMLQRLSTNHRLDEIPKTLLNKWHINSNLRSLQHDPTYATSSVQEEIEGEGSITLKLAGPLFLKWKRAVACTAGTSPSLMMQSDLNLDPTVNCVKSINIDWKKFTKKQHHKGNSLVEFYLGKDQRFGETEEIFRSTQTPSKTWLVVKPFKELHRTEDPYGNYPNLNCRLVLAEFEMTTVIDSDRIIGHMAMLRHAPGTFGLSAETISAVGLRTAVRLPLVLF
;
A
#
# COMPACT_ATOMS: atom_id res chain seq x y z
N MET A 1 -29.00 -18.80 9.20
CA MET A 1 -27.83 -19.28 8.43
C MET A 1 -27.79 -18.56 7.07
N ARG A 2 -27.33 -17.29 7.05
CA ARG A 2 -27.25 -16.49 5.82
C ARG A 2 -25.80 -16.49 5.36
N LEU A 3 -25.52 -17.28 4.32
CA LEU A 3 -24.26 -17.27 3.58
C LEU A 3 -23.98 -15.84 3.10
N LEU A 4 -22.89 -15.27 3.59
CA LEU A 4 -22.38 -13.98 3.11
C LEU A 4 -21.90 -14.17 1.67
N ARG A 5 -22.78 -13.85 0.73
CA ARG A 5 -22.46 -13.76 -0.69
C ARG A 5 -21.44 -12.63 -0.90
N PRO A 6 -20.34 -12.87 -1.64
CA PRO A 6 -19.30 -11.87 -1.87
C PRO A 6 -19.85 -10.73 -2.73
N LYS A 7 -20.28 -9.64 -2.08
CA LYS A 7 -20.71 -8.41 -2.76
C LYS A 7 -19.50 -7.63 -3.29
N ASP A 8 -19.34 -7.74 -4.60
CA ASP A 8 -19.01 -6.70 -5.59
C ASP A 8 -17.63 -6.01 -5.58
N PRO A 9 -16.96 -5.92 -6.76
CA PRO A 9 -15.85 -4.98 -6.99
C PRO A 9 -16.25 -3.51 -6.77
N VAL A 10 -17.55 -3.21 -6.74
CA VAL A 10 -18.14 -1.91 -6.38
C VAL A 10 -17.87 -1.53 -4.91
N LYS A 11 -17.48 -2.46 -4.03
CA LYS A 11 -17.02 -2.13 -2.66
C LYS A 11 -15.56 -1.68 -2.60
N GLY A 12 -14.72 -2.10 -3.55
CA GLY A 12 -13.28 -1.81 -3.58
C GLY A 12 -12.98 -0.30 -3.57
N LEU A 13 -13.41 0.44 -4.59
CA LEU A 13 -13.23 1.91 -4.62
C LEU A 13 -13.97 2.60 -3.46
N GLY A 14 -15.21 2.19 -3.20
CA GLY A 14 -16.06 2.80 -2.18
C GLY A 14 -15.42 2.88 -0.79
N LYS A 15 -14.50 1.97 -0.46
CA LYS A 15 -13.77 1.99 0.82
C LYS A 15 -12.31 2.44 0.71
N LEU A 16 -11.66 2.28 -0.44
CA LEU A 16 -10.26 2.71 -0.66
C LEU A 16 -10.09 4.23 -0.68
N LEU A 17 -11.12 4.95 -1.12
CA LEU A 17 -11.01 6.35 -1.52
C LEU A 17 -11.33 7.37 -0.43
N PRO A 18 -12.27 7.15 0.50
CA PRO A 18 -12.49 8.08 1.61
C PRO A 18 -11.20 8.39 2.38
N THR A 19 -10.31 7.39 2.53
CA THR A 19 -9.02 7.57 3.22
C THR A 19 -7.96 8.34 2.41
N LEU A 20 -8.06 8.34 1.07
CA LEU A 20 -7.16 9.10 0.19
C LEU A 20 -7.67 10.54 -0.07
N TRP A 21 -8.95 10.81 0.21
CA TRP A 21 -9.65 12.05 -0.15
C TRP A 21 -9.95 13.00 1.02
N MET A 22 -9.71 12.58 2.27
CA MET A 22 -9.87 13.45 3.45
C MET A 22 -8.79 14.55 3.49
N GLY A 23 -8.97 15.58 2.66
CA GLY A 23 -8.11 16.77 2.60
C GLY A 23 -8.72 17.97 1.88
N ALA A 24 -9.83 17.81 1.15
CA ALA A 24 -10.43 18.92 0.39
C ALA A 24 -11.91 19.13 0.76
N ARG A 25 -12.17 19.90 1.82
CA ARG A 25 -13.44 20.64 1.92
C ARG A 25 -13.34 21.84 0.98
N LEU A 26 -13.87 21.72 -0.23
CA LEU A 26 -14.16 22.88 -1.08
C LEU A 26 -15.50 23.45 -0.63
N ASN A 27 -15.47 24.57 0.11
CA ASN A 27 -16.63 25.46 0.24
C ASN A 27 -16.78 26.19 -1.10
N ALA A 28 -17.78 25.79 -1.89
CA ALA A 28 -18.29 26.63 -2.95
C ALA A 28 -19.28 27.62 -2.33
N ASN A 29 -18.92 28.90 -2.25
CA ASN A 29 -19.88 29.99 -2.27
C ASN A 29 -19.19 31.20 -2.88
N ASN A 30 -19.62 31.52 -4.10
CA ASN A 30 -19.20 32.68 -4.86
C ASN A 30 -20.34 33.69 -4.78
N GLN A 31 -20.14 34.84 -4.13
CA GLN A 31 -20.89 36.05 -4.42
C GLN A 31 -20.09 37.29 -3.98
N SER A 32 -20.03 38.21 -4.92
CA SER A 32 -19.33 39.48 -4.97
C SER A 32 -20.01 40.58 -4.15
N GLY A 33 -19.22 41.52 -3.61
CA GLY A 33 -19.69 42.79 -3.04
C GLY A 33 -18.54 43.61 -2.46
N ALA A 34 -18.48 44.90 -2.82
CA ALA A 34 -17.31 45.78 -2.75
C ALA A 34 -17.13 46.57 -1.43
N CYS A 35 -15.90 47.08 -1.26
CA CYS A 35 -15.32 48.10 -0.36
C CYS A 35 -16.21 48.91 0.62
N ALA A 36 -15.78 48.97 1.90
CA ALA A 36 -15.61 50.21 2.69
C ALA A 36 -14.78 49.95 3.96
N SER A 37 -14.11 51.00 4.45
CA SER A 37 -13.00 51.05 5.40
C SER A 37 -13.38 51.13 6.90
N SER A 38 -12.37 50.77 7.72
CA SER A 38 -12.03 51.21 9.10
C SER A 38 -12.92 50.89 10.32
N ASP A 39 -12.24 50.21 11.25
CA ASP A 39 -12.25 50.33 12.72
C ASP A 39 -13.21 49.56 13.65
N SER A 40 -12.55 49.08 14.72
CA SER A 40 -13.02 48.52 15.99
C SER A 40 -13.25 46.99 16.10
N SER A 41 -12.22 46.40 16.74
CA SER A 41 -12.12 45.08 17.34
C SER A 41 -13.21 44.83 18.40
N SER A 42 -13.65 43.56 18.50
CA SER A 42 -14.40 42.88 19.58
C SER A 42 -15.90 42.56 19.41
N GLY A 43 -16.62 43.06 18.40
CA GLY A 43 -18.08 42.81 18.26
C GLY A 43 -18.52 41.57 17.45
N ASN A 44 -17.65 40.98 16.64
CA ASN A 44 -18.08 40.05 15.57
C ASN A 44 -18.36 38.59 16.00
N SER A 45 -17.87 38.14 17.17
CA SER A 45 -18.12 36.77 17.64
C SER A 45 -19.49 36.58 18.29
N TYR A 46 -20.07 37.66 18.83
CA TYR A 46 -21.38 37.63 19.48
C TYR A 46 -22.54 37.64 18.46
N ALA A 47 -22.38 38.40 17.36
CA ALA A 47 -23.35 38.45 16.27
C ALA A 47 -23.49 37.10 15.53
N LEU A 48 -22.39 36.36 15.35
CA LEU A 48 -22.38 35.00 14.78
C LEU A 48 -23.10 33.98 15.68
N ARG A 49 -23.01 34.14 17.01
CA ARG A 49 -23.66 33.26 17.99
C ARG A 49 -25.17 33.52 18.08
N LEU A 50 -25.60 34.78 17.96
CA LEU A 50 -27.01 35.17 17.91
C LEU A 50 -27.67 34.76 16.58
N ARG A 51 -26.98 34.88 15.43
CA ARG A 51 -27.47 34.38 14.13
C ARG A 51 -27.67 32.88 14.12
N LYS A 52 -26.79 32.13 14.81
CA LYS A 52 -26.92 30.68 14.97
C LYS A 52 -28.08 30.31 15.91
N LYS A 53 -28.36 31.12 16.94
CA LYS A 53 -29.46 30.88 17.88
C LYS A 53 -30.83 31.17 17.25
N ALA A 54 -30.94 32.20 16.40
CA ALA A 54 -32.17 32.49 15.63
C ALA A 54 -32.50 31.43 14.57
N LEU A 55 -31.51 30.67 14.09
CA LEU A 55 -31.71 29.54 13.16
C LEU A 55 -32.18 28.24 13.83
N TYR A 56 -32.18 28.16 15.16
CA TYR A 56 -32.55 26.96 15.94
C TYR A 56 -33.58 27.26 17.05
N SER A 57 -34.36 28.34 16.90
CA SER A 57 -35.41 28.70 17.85
C SER A 57 -36.61 29.28 17.11
N GLU A 58 -37.25 28.45 16.29
CA GLU A 58 -38.69 28.51 16.08
C GLU A 58 -39.26 27.11 16.28
N GLU A 59 -40.38 27.06 16.99
CA GLU A 59 -41.03 25.88 17.52
C GLU A 59 -41.53 24.95 16.41
N ASP A 60 -41.30 23.65 16.61
CA ASP A 60 -41.79 22.56 15.78
C ASP A 60 -43.31 22.59 15.64
N SER A 61 -43.77 22.94 14.44
CA SER A 61 -44.94 22.29 13.86
C SER A 61 -44.67 22.07 12.38
N THR A 62 -44.14 20.90 12.03
CA THR A 62 -44.62 20.00 10.95
C THR A 62 -43.58 18.95 10.60
N ASN A 63 -43.95 17.67 10.82
CA ASN A 63 -43.47 16.44 10.19
C ASN A 63 -42.15 16.51 9.39
N ASP A 64 -41.02 16.32 10.08
CA ASP A 64 -39.72 16.11 9.45
C ASP A 64 -39.20 14.69 9.71
N SER A 65 -38.84 13.99 8.64
CA SER A 65 -38.28 12.64 8.67
C SER A 65 -36.76 12.72 8.65
N ASP A 66 -36.16 12.65 9.84
CA ASP A 66 -34.72 12.54 10.05
C ASP A 66 -34.13 11.26 9.40
N ASP A 67 -33.47 11.40 8.25
CA ASP A 67 -32.57 10.36 7.73
C ASP A 67 -31.22 10.41 8.47
N LYS A 68 -31.17 9.67 9.59
CA LYS A 68 -29.98 9.38 10.39
C LYS A 68 -28.88 8.71 9.56
N PHE A 69 -27.72 9.36 9.44
CA PHE A 69 -26.46 8.73 9.07
C PHE A 69 -25.95 7.85 10.24
N GLY A 70 -26.52 6.65 10.36
CA GLY A 70 -26.13 5.62 11.32
C GLY A 70 -25.37 4.48 10.65
N SER A 71 -24.24 4.11 11.23
CA SER A 71 -23.56 2.84 10.99
C SER A 71 -24.41 1.71 11.60
N ASP A 72 -25.27 1.08 10.80
CA ASP A 72 -26.11 -0.03 11.25
C ASP A 72 -25.53 -1.39 10.81
N ASP A 73 -24.82 -2.05 11.72
CA ASP A 73 -24.48 -3.49 11.66
C ASP A 73 -24.15 -3.99 13.08
N THR A 74 -24.92 -3.56 14.09
CA THR A 74 -24.80 -4.10 15.46
C THR A 74 -26.19 -4.40 16.01
N VAL A 75 -26.59 -5.67 15.97
CA VAL A 75 -27.81 -6.13 16.65
C VAL A 75 -27.53 -6.20 18.15
N THR A 76 -28.13 -5.31 18.93
CA THR A 76 -28.51 -5.60 20.32
C THR A 76 -30.02 -5.41 20.46
N GLY A 77 -30.71 -6.49 20.85
CA GLY A 77 -32.01 -6.46 21.52
C GLY A 77 -33.22 -5.80 20.82
N ARG A 78 -33.96 -6.62 20.06
CA ARG A 78 -35.44 -6.71 20.07
C ARG A 78 -36.24 -5.41 19.83
N GLN A 79 -36.68 -5.17 18.59
CA GLN A 79 -38.11 -5.01 18.24
C GLN A 79 -38.31 -4.95 16.71
N THR A 80 -39.26 -5.74 16.24
CA THR A 80 -39.57 -6.00 14.83
C THR A 80 -40.29 -4.82 14.18
N ARG A 81 -39.67 -4.15 13.20
CA ARG A 81 -40.41 -3.46 12.14
C ARG A 81 -39.85 -3.92 10.79
N ARG A 82 -40.67 -4.69 10.06
CA ARG A 82 -40.40 -5.08 8.67
C ARG A 82 -40.38 -3.82 7.81
N ARG A 83 -39.20 -3.28 7.51
CA ARG A 83 -38.98 -2.46 6.32
C ARG A 83 -38.76 -3.44 5.17
N VAL A 84 -39.68 -3.44 4.20
CA VAL A 84 -39.46 -4.15 2.94
C VAL A 84 -38.44 -3.34 2.17
N ASP A 85 -37.17 -3.57 2.46
CA ASP A 85 -36.09 -3.11 1.60
C ASP A 85 -36.23 -3.85 0.28
N ILE A 86 -36.73 -3.15 -0.75
CA ILE A 86 -36.60 -3.60 -2.13
C ILE A 86 -35.12 -3.49 -2.47
N LEU A 87 -34.36 -4.51 -2.08
CA LEU A 87 -33.02 -4.76 -2.59
C LEU A 87 -33.12 -4.90 -4.11
N PRO A 88 -32.19 -4.32 -4.90
CA PRO A 88 -32.15 -4.60 -6.33
C PRO A 88 -32.10 -6.11 -6.50
N VAL A 89 -33.07 -6.64 -7.23
CA VAL A 89 -33.14 -8.07 -7.58
C VAL A 89 -31.77 -8.48 -8.11
N ASP A 90 -31.09 -9.37 -7.38
CA ASP A 90 -29.85 -10.00 -7.80
C ASP A 90 -30.14 -10.70 -9.15
N SER A 91 -29.82 -10.06 -10.28
CA SER A 91 -29.87 -10.77 -11.56
C SER A 91 -28.84 -11.90 -11.49
N HIS A 92 -29.27 -13.13 -11.77
CA HIS A 92 -28.42 -14.33 -11.79
C HIS A 92 -27.20 -14.18 -12.74
N ASP A 93 -27.22 -13.21 -13.66
CA ASP A 93 -26.21 -12.99 -14.70
C ASP A 93 -25.10 -11.98 -14.35
N SER A 94 -25.11 -11.34 -13.17
CA SER A 94 -24.03 -10.40 -12.85
C SER A 94 -22.71 -11.13 -12.58
N PRO A 95 -21.55 -10.67 -13.11
CA PRO A 95 -20.26 -11.27 -12.85
C PRO A 95 -19.92 -11.24 -11.36
N ARG A 96 -19.51 -12.38 -10.81
CA ARG A 96 -19.19 -12.55 -9.37
C ARG A 96 -17.98 -13.46 -9.21
N LEU A 97 -17.25 -13.24 -8.12
CA LEU A 97 -16.19 -14.14 -7.66
C LEU A 97 -16.82 -15.43 -7.14
N LEU A 98 -16.36 -16.57 -7.62
CA LEU A 98 -16.83 -17.88 -7.21
C LEU A 98 -16.20 -18.31 -5.87
N PRO A 99 -16.84 -19.23 -5.12
CA PRO A 99 -16.28 -19.77 -3.88
C PRO A 99 -14.88 -20.38 -4.07
N GLU A 100 -14.63 -21.08 -5.17
CA GLU A 100 -13.35 -21.71 -5.47
C GLU A 100 -12.25 -20.66 -5.71
N GLU A 101 -12.61 -19.58 -6.42
CA GLU A 101 -11.73 -18.44 -6.65
C GLU A 101 -11.39 -17.71 -5.34
N LEU A 102 -12.36 -17.61 -4.41
CA LEU A 102 -12.12 -17.07 -3.08
C LEU A 102 -11.21 -17.96 -2.23
N ASP A 103 -11.31 -19.28 -2.36
CA ASP A 103 -10.43 -20.21 -1.66
C ASP A 103 -8.99 -20.18 -2.21
N ILE A 104 -8.80 -19.91 -3.51
CA ILE A 104 -7.49 -19.58 -4.05
C ILE A 104 -6.93 -18.34 -3.35
N VAL A 105 -7.70 -17.27 -3.24
CA VAL A 105 -7.27 -16.04 -2.54
C VAL A 105 -6.89 -16.31 -1.08
N ARG A 106 -7.70 -17.08 -0.35
CA ARG A 106 -7.41 -17.44 1.06
C ARG A 106 -6.11 -18.22 1.19
N ARG A 107 -5.88 -19.19 0.30
CA ARG A 107 -4.60 -19.94 0.24
C ARG A 107 -3.44 -19.02 -0.09
N THR A 108 -3.60 -18.12 -1.06
CA THR A 108 -2.59 -17.11 -1.39
C THR A 108 -2.25 -16.23 -0.18
N ILE A 109 -3.23 -15.79 0.60
CA ILE A 109 -3.00 -15.01 1.84
C ILE A 109 -2.15 -15.80 2.85
N LEU A 110 -2.39 -17.12 2.97
CA LEU A 110 -1.66 -17.97 3.92
C LEU A 110 -0.20 -18.20 3.52
N HIS A 111 0.08 -18.34 2.23
CA HIS A 111 1.39 -18.78 1.73
C HIS A 111 2.27 -17.65 1.17
N THR A 112 1.72 -16.45 0.98
CA THR A 112 2.50 -15.29 0.53
C THR A 112 3.43 -14.82 1.63
N ILE A 113 4.71 -14.67 1.29
CA ILE A 113 5.72 -14.09 2.17
C ILE A 113 5.70 -12.57 1.98
N LEU A 114 5.50 -11.86 3.08
CA LEU A 114 5.46 -10.40 3.12
C LEU A 114 6.61 -9.87 3.98
N PRO A 115 7.13 -8.67 3.67
CA PRO A 115 7.96 -7.91 4.60
C PRO A 115 7.22 -7.60 5.89
N SER A 116 7.98 -7.43 6.97
CA SER A 116 7.48 -7.14 8.32
C SER A 116 6.60 -5.90 8.45
N TRP A 117 6.70 -4.96 7.52
CA TRP A 117 6.03 -3.66 7.58
C TRP A 117 4.69 -3.62 6.84
N ILE A 118 4.33 -4.68 6.11
CA ILE A 118 3.03 -4.81 5.46
C ILE A 118 2.03 -5.40 6.45
N ASP A 119 0.87 -4.76 6.60
CA ASP A 119 -0.21 -5.27 7.43
C ASP A 119 -0.74 -6.61 6.92
N ARG A 120 -1.11 -7.49 7.87
CA ARG A 120 -1.70 -8.78 7.53
C ARG A 120 -3.19 -8.59 7.23
N VAL A 121 -3.64 -9.17 6.14
CA VAL A 121 -5.07 -9.31 5.85
C VAL A 121 -5.63 -10.55 6.54
N PRO A 122 -6.90 -10.55 7.00
CA PRO A 122 -7.58 -11.74 7.51
C PRO A 122 -7.45 -12.98 6.62
N ARG A 123 -7.02 -14.07 7.23
CA ARG A 123 -6.88 -15.38 6.60
C ARG A 123 -8.22 -15.99 6.19
N ASN A 124 -9.27 -15.70 6.94
CA ASN A 124 -10.65 -16.16 6.73
C ASN A 124 -11.49 -15.13 5.97
N LEU A 125 -10.90 -14.45 4.97
CA LEU A 125 -11.53 -13.43 4.15
C LEU A 125 -12.95 -13.86 3.70
N GLY A 126 -13.95 -13.01 3.93
CA GLY A 126 -15.35 -13.26 3.59
C GLY A 126 -16.14 -14.04 4.64
N SER A 127 -15.54 -14.44 5.77
CA SER A 127 -16.27 -15.00 6.91
C SER A 127 -16.97 -13.90 7.73
N ALA A 128 -18.14 -14.21 8.28
CA ALA A 128 -18.91 -13.30 9.14
C ALA A 128 -18.14 -12.84 10.39
N SER A 129 -17.19 -13.66 10.87
CA SER A 129 -16.51 -13.43 12.15
C SER A 129 -15.50 -12.30 12.13
N HIS A 130 -15.00 -11.86 10.97
CA HIS A 130 -13.94 -10.86 10.89
C HIS A 130 -14.44 -9.44 10.58
N GLY A 131 -15.73 -9.28 10.31
CA GLY A 131 -16.30 -7.99 9.91
C GLY A 131 -15.81 -7.51 8.55
N SER A 132 -15.92 -6.20 8.31
CA SER A 132 -15.53 -5.56 7.06
C SER A 132 -14.03 -5.24 7.01
N LEU A 133 -13.40 -5.47 5.87
CA LEU A 133 -12.05 -4.98 5.60
C LEU A 133 -11.98 -3.44 5.69
N LYS A 134 -10.87 -2.96 6.27
CA LYS A 134 -10.46 -1.55 6.29
C LYS A 134 -9.89 -1.13 4.93
N ALA A 135 -9.82 0.17 4.68
CA ALA A 135 -9.29 0.71 3.43
C ALA A 135 -7.86 0.21 3.10
N ALA A 136 -7.00 0.22 4.11
CA ALA A 136 -5.64 -0.34 4.07
C ALA A 136 -5.61 -1.80 3.60
N GLU A 137 -6.47 -2.65 4.16
CA GLU A 137 -6.52 -4.07 3.84
C GLU A 137 -7.03 -4.29 2.41
N TRP A 138 -8.04 -3.53 1.97
CA TRP A 138 -8.47 -3.51 0.58
C TRP A 138 -7.33 -3.15 -0.37
N LEU A 139 -6.48 -2.20 0.01
CA LEU A 139 -5.37 -1.76 -0.83
C LEU A 139 -4.36 -2.89 -1.01
N ILE A 140 -4.03 -3.60 0.08
CA ILE A 140 -3.16 -4.77 0.04
C ILE A 140 -3.80 -5.91 -0.77
N MET A 141 -5.12 -6.11 -0.65
CA MET A 141 -5.85 -7.10 -1.45
C MET A 141 -5.66 -6.88 -2.94
N TYR A 142 -5.93 -5.67 -3.46
CA TYR A 142 -5.80 -5.40 -4.89
C TYR A 142 -4.33 -5.40 -5.35
N LYS A 143 -3.44 -4.77 -4.58
CA LYS A 143 -2.03 -4.63 -4.98
C LYS A 143 -1.23 -5.92 -4.89
N VAL A 144 -1.57 -6.82 -3.97
CA VAL A 144 -0.77 -8.03 -3.71
C VAL A 144 -1.60 -9.27 -3.97
N PHE A 145 -2.63 -9.54 -3.17
CA PHE A 145 -3.26 -10.86 -3.13
C PHE A 145 -4.10 -11.16 -4.37
N TYR A 146 -4.95 -10.25 -4.84
CA TYR A 146 -5.72 -10.43 -6.08
C TYR A 146 -4.82 -10.43 -7.30
N THR A 147 -3.75 -9.64 -7.27
CA THR A 147 -2.75 -9.65 -8.34
C THR A 147 -2.11 -11.03 -8.45
N ILE A 148 -1.61 -11.60 -7.34
CA ILE A 148 -0.97 -12.92 -7.33
C ILE A 148 -1.97 -14.07 -7.57
N ALA A 149 -3.19 -13.97 -7.04
CA ALA A 149 -4.14 -15.08 -7.02
C ALA A 149 -5.04 -15.12 -8.27
N LEU A 150 -5.73 -14.02 -8.55
CA LEU A 150 -6.88 -14.00 -9.45
C LEU A 150 -6.46 -13.77 -10.90
N ILE A 151 -5.51 -12.87 -11.14
CA ILE A 151 -5.05 -12.56 -12.49
C ILE A 151 -4.51 -13.79 -13.21
N PRO A 152 -3.52 -14.55 -12.68
CA PRO A 152 -3.04 -15.74 -13.37
C PRO A 152 -4.12 -16.80 -13.51
N HIS A 153 -4.96 -16.98 -12.48
CA HIS A 153 -6.05 -17.95 -12.50
C HIS A 153 -7.03 -17.64 -13.64
N TRP A 154 -7.47 -16.38 -13.77
CA TRP A 154 -8.39 -15.94 -14.80
C TRP A 154 -7.77 -15.90 -16.19
N VAL A 155 -6.50 -15.53 -16.34
CA VAL A 155 -5.81 -15.58 -17.63
C VAL A 155 -5.77 -17.02 -18.16
N THR A 156 -5.43 -17.99 -17.30
CA THR A 156 -5.42 -19.41 -17.67
C THR A 156 -6.83 -19.93 -17.93
N ALA A 157 -7.79 -19.61 -17.05
CA ALA A 157 -9.18 -20.01 -17.22
C ALA A 157 -9.77 -19.47 -18.53
N HIS A 158 -9.52 -18.20 -18.87
CA HIS A 158 -10.02 -17.59 -20.10
C HIS A 158 -9.52 -18.32 -21.36
N LYS A 159 -8.25 -18.78 -21.38
CA LYS A 159 -7.70 -19.58 -22.49
C LYS A 159 -8.36 -20.95 -22.63
N ASN A 160 -8.71 -21.58 -21.51
CA ASN A 160 -9.22 -22.94 -21.46
C ASN A 160 -10.76 -23.04 -21.45
N THR A 161 -11.46 -21.92 -21.41
CA THR A 161 -12.92 -21.89 -21.24
C THR A 161 -13.65 -22.28 -22.52
N ALA A 162 -14.60 -23.22 -22.42
CA ALA A 162 -15.43 -23.67 -23.54
C ALA A 162 -16.65 -22.77 -23.83
N THR A 163 -17.23 -22.09 -22.82
CA THR A 163 -18.49 -21.33 -22.98
C THR A 163 -18.28 -19.82 -23.02
N GLU A 164 -19.00 -19.14 -23.91
CA GLU A 164 -18.93 -17.67 -24.06
C GLU A 164 -19.39 -16.91 -22.82
N ILE A 165 -20.36 -17.46 -22.07
CA ILE A 165 -20.84 -16.85 -20.81
C ILE A 165 -19.72 -16.80 -19.77
N THR A 166 -18.98 -17.89 -19.60
CA THR A 166 -17.87 -17.96 -18.65
C THR A 166 -16.71 -17.07 -19.09
N LYS A 167 -16.40 -17.02 -20.39
CA LYS A 167 -15.41 -16.07 -20.93
C LYS A 167 -15.80 -14.64 -20.62
N ARG A 168 -17.06 -14.24 -20.87
CA ARG A 168 -17.56 -12.90 -20.56
C ARG A 168 -17.43 -12.56 -19.08
N ARG A 169 -17.82 -13.47 -18.17
CA ARG A 169 -17.66 -13.29 -16.72
C ARG A 169 -16.20 -13.03 -16.36
N ILE A 170 -15.30 -13.89 -16.83
CA ILE A 170 -13.86 -13.81 -16.53
C ILE A 170 -13.27 -12.50 -17.09
N SER A 171 -13.61 -12.12 -18.31
CA SER A 171 -13.11 -10.89 -18.94
C SER A 171 -13.49 -9.64 -18.15
N VAL A 172 -14.75 -9.54 -17.70
CA VAL A 172 -15.20 -8.41 -16.89
C VAL A 172 -14.50 -8.38 -15.52
N LEU A 173 -14.35 -9.53 -14.87
CA LEU A 173 -13.67 -9.62 -13.56
C LEU A 173 -12.17 -9.30 -13.67
N LEU A 174 -11.51 -9.80 -14.71
CA LEU A 174 -10.11 -9.55 -15.00
C LEU A 174 -9.87 -8.08 -15.32
N GLU A 175 -10.68 -7.48 -16.20
CA GLU A 175 -10.56 -6.07 -16.57
C GLU A 175 -10.84 -5.13 -15.38
N SER A 176 -11.92 -5.38 -14.64
CA SER A 176 -12.25 -4.55 -13.47
C SER A 176 -11.18 -4.64 -12.38
N THR A 177 -10.64 -5.84 -12.13
CA THR A 177 -9.60 -6.05 -11.10
C THR A 177 -8.26 -5.47 -11.52
N THR A 178 -7.81 -5.72 -12.75
CA THR A 178 -6.53 -5.21 -13.27
C THR A 178 -6.53 -3.68 -13.36
N THR A 179 -7.59 -3.09 -13.91
CA THR A 179 -7.71 -1.62 -14.03
C THR A 179 -7.74 -0.96 -12.65
N LEU A 180 -8.48 -1.54 -11.69
CA LEU A 180 -8.46 -1.04 -10.31
C LEU A 180 -7.08 -1.17 -9.66
N SER A 181 -6.41 -2.31 -9.80
CA SER A 181 -5.05 -2.47 -9.27
C SER A 181 -4.07 -1.45 -9.86
N GLN A 182 -4.21 -1.12 -11.15
CA GLN A 182 -3.43 -0.06 -11.81
C GLN A 182 -3.75 1.33 -11.23
N VAL A 183 -5.03 1.70 -11.09
CA VAL A 183 -5.44 2.96 -10.45
C VAL A 183 -4.90 3.04 -9.02
N ALA A 184 -5.01 1.96 -8.24
CA ALA A 184 -4.49 1.90 -6.88
C ALA A 184 -2.97 2.03 -6.84
N HIS A 185 -2.24 1.44 -7.79
CA HIS A 185 -0.79 1.61 -7.92
C HIS A 185 -0.45 3.08 -8.18
N PHE A 186 -1.11 3.70 -9.16
CA PHE A 186 -0.90 5.08 -9.56
C PHE A 186 -1.14 6.06 -8.40
N LEU A 187 -2.30 5.97 -7.74
CA LEU A 187 -2.67 6.86 -6.62
C LEU A 187 -1.77 6.69 -5.39
N THR A 188 -1.00 5.61 -5.33
CA THR A 188 -0.06 5.36 -4.23
C THR A 188 1.38 5.61 -4.64
N LEU A 189 1.67 6.18 -5.82
CA LEU A 189 3.03 6.60 -6.16
C LEU A 189 3.51 7.71 -5.20
N PRO A 190 4.80 7.70 -4.80
CA PRO A 190 5.36 8.77 -3.96
C PRO A 190 5.54 10.09 -4.73
N LYS A 191 5.68 10.01 -6.05
CA LYS A 191 5.81 11.14 -6.97
C LYS A 191 4.98 10.81 -8.22
N ILE A 192 4.24 11.79 -8.72
CA ILE A 192 3.39 11.66 -9.91
C ILE A 192 3.72 12.84 -10.82
N SER A 193 4.06 12.59 -12.08
CA SER A 193 4.23 13.66 -13.07
C SER A 193 2.87 14.15 -13.55
N VAL A 194 2.76 15.44 -13.84
CA VAL A 194 1.52 16.03 -14.38
C VAL A 194 1.17 15.44 -15.76
N GLN A 195 2.18 15.01 -16.52
CA GLN A 195 2.00 14.38 -17.84
C GLN A 195 1.33 13.01 -17.75
N ASP A 196 1.50 12.30 -16.62
CA ASP A 196 0.94 10.96 -16.41
C ASP A 196 -0.55 11.01 -16.01
N LEU A 197 -1.10 12.20 -15.71
CA LEU A 197 -2.48 12.34 -15.21
C LEU A 197 -3.54 11.97 -16.25
N ASP A 198 -3.22 12.08 -17.53
CA ASP A 198 -4.12 11.66 -18.60
C ASP A 198 -4.25 10.12 -18.66
N GLU A 199 -3.18 9.39 -18.31
CA GLU A 199 -3.23 7.94 -18.11
C GLU A 199 -4.15 7.60 -16.94
N LEU A 200 -4.01 8.30 -15.80
CA LEU A 200 -4.88 8.10 -14.65
C LEU A 200 -6.36 8.33 -14.98
N ASN A 201 -6.68 9.42 -15.69
CA ASN A 201 -8.04 9.71 -16.13
C ASN A 201 -8.59 8.60 -17.04
N SER A 202 -7.77 8.12 -17.98
CA SER A 202 -8.12 7.03 -18.90
C SER A 202 -8.39 5.72 -18.15
N LEU A 203 -7.56 5.39 -17.15
CA LEU A 203 -7.76 4.20 -16.30
C LEU A 203 -9.04 4.28 -15.47
N ILE A 204 -9.34 5.44 -14.88
CA ILE A 204 -10.57 5.64 -14.10
C ILE A 204 -11.81 5.54 -15.00
N LEU A 205 -11.77 6.11 -16.20
CA LEU A 205 -12.85 6.02 -17.18
C LEU A 205 -13.07 4.55 -17.62
N LYS A 206 -11.99 3.85 -17.97
CA LYS A 206 -12.03 2.43 -18.35
C LYS A 206 -12.64 1.57 -17.24
N TYR A 207 -12.23 1.78 -15.99
CA TYR A 207 -12.79 1.08 -14.84
C TYR A 207 -14.30 1.35 -14.70
N ARG A 208 -14.73 2.60 -14.86
CA ARG A 208 -16.16 2.97 -14.79
C ARG A 208 -16.98 2.34 -15.91
N GLN A 209 -16.47 2.33 -17.14
CA GLN A 209 -17.12 1.69 -18.29
C GLN A 209 -17.24 0.17 -18.07
N CYS A 210 -16.19 -0.46 -17.58
CA CYS A 210 -16.20 -1.89 -17.22
C CYS A 210 -17.26 -2.19 -16.16
N LEU A 211 -17.38 -1.34 -15.12
CA LEU A 211 -18.42 -1.49 -14.10
C LEU A 211 -19.84 -1.34 -14.67
N GLN A 212 -20.07 -0.36 -15.54
CA GLN A 212 -21.37 -0.14 -16.17
C GLN A 212 -21.77 -1.31 -17.09
N HIS A 213 -20.81 -1.87 -17.83
CA HIS A 213 -21.04 -3.03 -18.68
C HIS A 213 -21.30 -4.31 -17.88
N GLY A 214 -20.50 -4.55 -16.83
CA GLY A 214 -20.57 -5.75 -16.01
C GLY A 214 -21.75 -5.79 -15.06
N TRP A 215 -22.12 -4.64 -14.50
CA TRP A 215 -23.16 -4.51 -13.48
C TRP A 215 -24.11 -3.35 -13.83
N PRO A 216 -24.88 -3.43 -14.92
CA PRO A 216 -25.71 -2.32 -15.40
C PRO A 216 -26.80 -1.88 -14.41
N ALA A 217 -27.28 -2.80 -13.57
CA ALA A 217 -28.27 -2.52 -12.52
C ALA A 217 -27.65 -1.87 -11.26
N ALA A 218 -26.32 -1.83 -11.13
CA ALA A 218 -25.66 -1.27 -9.97
C ALA A 218 -25.60 0.26 -10.05
N LEU A 219 -26.11 0.93 -9.02
CA LEU A 219 -26.04 2.38 -8.91
C LEU A 219 -24.60 2.86 -8.73
N SER A 220 -24.27 3.98 -9.37
CA SER A 220 -22.97 4.62 -9.20
C SER A 220 -22.83 5.16 -7.78
N LYS A 221 -21.77 4.76 -7.08
CA LYS A 221 -21.48 5.28 -5.75
C LYS A 221 -20.84 6.67 -5.83
N PRO A 222 -21.11 7.57 -4.86
CA PRO A 222 -20.47 8.90 -4.81
C PRO A 222 -18.94 8.84 -4.92
N ASN A 223 -18.30 7.85 -4.29
CA ASN A 223 -16.84 7.69 -4.35
C ASN A 223 -16.30 7.41 -5.76
N LEU A 224 -17.09 6.78 -6.65
CA LEU A 224 -16.73 6.61 -8.07
C LEU A 224 -16.82 7.93 -8.85
N HIS A 225 -17.66 8.86 -8.42
CA HIS A 225 -17.68 10.22 -8.97
C HIS A 225 -16.47 11.01 -8.45
N LEU A 226 -16.22 10.95 -7.13
CA LEU A 226 -15.10 11.66 -6.50
C LEU A 226 -13.74 11.27 -7.10
N THR A 227 -13.55 10.01 -7.54
CA THR A 227 -12.29 9.62 -8.18
C THR A 227 -11.96 10.37 -9.45
N GLN A 228 -12.97 10.79 -10.20
CA GLN A 228 -12.76 11.45 -11.48
C GLN A 228 -12.08 12.82 -11.30
N HIS A 229 -12.10 13.37 -10.09
CA HIS A 229 -11.43 14.61 -9.73
C HIS A 229 -9.98 14.41 -9.27
N PHE A 230 -9.46 13.18 -9.22
CA PHE A 230 -8.09 12.95 -8.72
C PHE A 230 -7.02 13.67 -9.54
N SER A 231 -7.18 13.79 -10.86
CA SER A 231 -6.21 14.52 -11.67
C SER A 231 -6.11 15.99 -11.24
N GLU A 232 -7.24 16.66 -11.00
CA GLU A 232 -7.26 18.03 -10.51
C GLU A 232 -6.75 18.16 -9.07
N VAL A 233 -7.14 17.22 -8.19
CA VAL A 233 -6.63 17.16 -6.81
C VAL A 233 -5.11 16.99 -6.80
N ILE A 234 -4.56 16.13 -7.64
CA ILE A 234 -3.13 15.88 -7.72
C ILE A 234 -2.38 17.10 -8.26
N ARG A 235 -2.94 17.83 -9.24
CA ARG A 235 -2.36 19.09 -9.73
C ARG A 235 -2.24 20.14 -8.62
N ARG A 236 -3.23 20.21 -7.74
CA ARG A 236 -3.29 21.23 -6.67
C ARG A 236 -2.50 20.86 -5.42
N PHE A 237 -2.62 19.62 -4.96
CA PHE A 237 -2.14 19.20 -3.64
C PHE A 237 -1.00 18.19 -3.70
N GLY A 238 -0.66 17.69 -4.90
CA GLY A 238 0.34 16.66 -5.11
C GLY A 238 -0.21 15.23 -4.93
N PRO A 239 0.69 14.22 -4.86
CA PRO A 239 0.30 12.82 -4.85
C PRO A 239 -0.62 12.44 -3.68
N PRO A 240 -1.66 11.60 -3.89
CA PRO A 240 -2.65 11.28 -2.85
C PRO A 240 -2.05 10.61 -1.63
N ARG A 241 -0.93 9.88 -1.80
CA ARG A 241 -0.16 9.29 -0.70
C ARG A 241 0.18 10.30 0.40
N LEU A 242 0.49 11.55 0.03
CA LEU A 242 0.91 12.60 0.96
C LEU A 242 -0.27 13.36 1.57
N THR A 243 -1.41 13.37 0.89
CA THR A 243 -2.62 14.09 1.31
C THR A 243 -3.65 13.18 1.99
N ALA A 244 -3.42 11.86 2.00
CA ALA A 244 -4.29 10.89 2.64
C ALA A 244 -4.34 11.08 4.16
N ALA A 245 -5.51 10.83 4.76
CA ALA A 245 -5.73 11.00 6.20
C ALA A 245 -5.12 9.87 7.06
N TRP A 246 -4.24 9.04 6.51
CA TRP A 246 -3.61 7.95 7.26
C TRP A 246 -2.79 8.46 8.45
N ALA A 247 -2.16 9.62 8.34
CA ALA A 247 -1.43 10.20 9.46
C ALA A 247 -2.37 10.55 10.63
N GLN A 248 -3.52 11.12 10.32
CA GLN A 248 -4.55 11.53 11.28
C GLN A 248 -5.23 10.30 11.91
N GLU A 249 -5.59 9.28 11.11
CA GLU A 249 -6.13 8.02 11.62
C GLU A 249 -5.17 7.31 12.58
N ARG A 250 -3.85 7.40 12.32
CA ARG A 250 -2.84 6.89 13.26
C ARG A 250 -2.90 7.63 14.59
N VAL A 251 -2.93 8.96 14.56
CA VAL A 251 -3.05 9.79 15.77
C VAL A 251 -4.33 9.44 16.53
N ASN A 252 -5.46 9.27 15.85
CA ASN A 252 -6.71 8.81 16.46
C ASN A 252 -6.52 7.48 17.20
N GLY A 253 -5.93 6.48 16.54
CA GLY A 253 -5.67 5.18 17.15
C GLY A 253 -4.70 5.24 18.33
N MET A 254 -3.73 6.18 18.32
CA MET A 254 -2.81 6.40 19.44
C MET A 254 -3.53 7.03 20.63
N LEU A 255 -4.35 8.05 20.38
CA LEU A 255 -5.15 8.70 21.39
C LEU A 255 -6.17 7.73 22.02
N GLN A 256 -6.76 6.83 21.24
CA GLN A 256 -7.68 5.79 21.74
C GLN A 256 -7.00 4.80 22.70
N ARG A 257 -5.68 4.59 22.61
CA ARG A 257 -4.92 3.71 23.52
C ARG A 257 -4.48 4.40 24.81
N LEU A 258 -4.52 5.72 24.86
CA LEU A 258 -4.23 6.44 26.10
C LEU A 258 -5.36 6.16 27.09
N SER A 259 -5.01 5.68 28.28
CA SER A 259 -6.00 5.51 29.34
C SER A 259 -6.66 6.86 29.62
N THR A 260 -7.98 6.92 29.62
CA THR A 260 -8.71 8.14 29.98
C THR A 260 -9.22 7.98 31.42
N ASN A 261 -9.49 9.11 32.08
CA ASN A 261 -10.10 9.13 33.40
C ASN A 261 -11.63 8.88 33.36
N HIS A 262 -12.18 8.53 32.20
CA HIS A 262 -13.60 8.30 31.92
C HIS A 262 -14.54 9.48 32.26
N ARG A 263 -14.01 10.67 32.52
CA ARG A 263 -14.78 11.89 32.77
C ARG A 263 -14.85 12.73 31.50
N LEU A 264 -15.99 12.69 30.80
CA LEU A 264 -16.18 13.24 29.46
C LEU A 264 -15.62 14.67 29.29
N ASP A 265 -15.89 15.57 30.26
CA ASP A 265 -15.46 16.96 30.21
C ASP A 265 -13.93 17.15 30.34
N GLU A 266 -13.23 16.18 30.92
CA GLU A 266 -11.78 16.23 31.17
C GLU A 266 -10.97 15.39 30.18
N ILE A 267 -11.61 14.65 29.28
CA ILE A 267 -10.94 13.81 28.27
C ILE A 267 -9.96 14.63 27.42
N PRO A 268 -10.31 15.80 26.84
CA PRO A 268 -9.38 16.55 26.01
C PRO A 268 -8.10 16.96 26.76
N LYS A 269 -8.25 17.44 28.01
CA LYS A 269 -7.12 17.83 28.87
C LYS A 269 -6.26 16.62 29.23
N THR A 270 -6.89 15.49 29.54
CA THR A 270 -6.19 14.24 29.90
C THR A 270 -5.39 13.68 28.72
N LEU A 271 -5.98 13.64 27.53
CA LEU A 271 -5.31 13.19 26.32
C LEU A 271 -4.12 14.08 25.97
N LEU A 272 -4.30 15.41 26.03
CA LEU A 272 -3.23 16.36 25.75
C LEU A 272 -2.07 16.23 26.74
N ASN A 273 -2.37 16.16 28.05
CA ASN A 273 -1.35 15.96 29.08
C ASN A 273 -0.57 14.66 28.87
N LYS A 274 -1.26 13.53 28.63
CA LYS A 274 -0.60 12.25 28.38
C LYS A 274 0.22 12.24 27.10
N TRP A 275 -0.25 12.93 26.05
CA TRP A 275 0.49 13.12 24.82
C TRP A 275 1.80 13.88 25.07
N HIS A 276 1.76 14.99 25.80
CA HIS A 276 2.95 15.76 26.14
C HIS A 276 3.94 14.97 27.01
N ILE A 277 3.46 14.26 28.03
CA ILE A 277 4.31 13.41 28.87
C ILE A 277 5.03 12.35 28.02
N ASN A 278 4.28 11.67 27.13
CA ASN A 278 4.87 10.68 26.23
C ASN A 278 5.88 11.32 25.27
N SER A 279 5.55 12.48 24.69
CA SER A 279 6.46 13.22 23.80
C SER A 279 7.77 13.61 24.50
N ASN A 280 7.69 14.11 25.74
CA ASN A 280 8.86 14.48 26.52
C ASN A 280 9.70 13.27 26.91
N LEU A 281 9.06 12.17 27.37
CA LEU A 281 9.76 10.93 27.69
C LEU A 281 10.52 10.38 26.48
N ARG A 282 9.90 10.40 25.30
CA ARG A 282 10.54 9.98 24.05
C ARG A 282 11.69 10.89 23.66
N SER A 283 11.54 12.21 23.83
CA SER A 283 12.63 13.16 23.59
C SER A 283 13.83 12.87 24.49
N LEU A 284 13.60 12.56 25.77
CA LEU A 284 14.66 12.20 26.71
C LEU A 284 15.33 10.87 26.36
N GLN A 285 14.57 9.86 25.90
CA GLN A 285 15.13 8.59 25.45
C GLN A 285 15.99 8.71 24.18
N HIS A 286 15.70 9.70 23.33
CA HIS A 286 16.45 9.98 22.11
C HIS A 286 17.53 11.06 22.28
N ASP A 287 17.66 11.63 23.48
CA ASP A 287 18.68 12.60 23.80
C ASP A 287 20.06 11.90 23.91
N PRO A 288 21.04 12.22 23.06
CA PRO A 288 22.35 11.58 23.07
C PRO A 288 23.07 11.69 24.42
N THR A 289 22.77 12.70 25.24
CA THR A 289 23.33 12.89 26.59
C THR A 289 22.77 11.95 27.67
N TYR A 290 21.58 11.37 27.47
CA TYR A 290 21.01 10.37 28.40
C TYR A 290 21.35 8.94 27.96
N ALA A 291 21.44 8.70 26.65
CA ALA A 291 21.88 7.42 26.10
C ALA A 291 23.36 7.11 26.43
N THR A 292 24.21 8.13 26.62
CA THR A 292 25.64 7.92 26.91
C THR A 292 25.88 7.23 28.26
N SER A 293 25.00 7.38 29.27
CA SER A 293 25.19 6.72 30.57
C SER A 293 24.77 5.25 30.63
N SER A 294 23.97 4.76 29.69
CA SER A 294 23.49 3.36 29.67
C SER A 294 23.77 2.62 28.35
N VAL A 295 24.27 3.31 27.33
CA VAL A 295 24.49 2.76 25.99
C VAL A 295 25.97 2.77 25.57
N GLN A 296 26.87 3.38 26.36
CA GLN A 296 28.32 3.26 26.13
C GLN A 296 28.79 1.79 26.19
N GLU A 297 28.09 0.90 26.91
CA GLU A 297 28.39 -0.53 26.91
C GLU A 297 27.69 -1.33 25.78
N GLU A 298 26.67 -0.79 25.11
CA GLU A 298 25.90 -1.53 24.09
C GLU A 298 26.14 -1.06 22.62
N ILE A 299 26.47 0.21 22.37
CA ILE A 299 26.67 0.71 20.99
C ILE A 299 28.06 0.39 20.41
N GLU A 300 29.07 0.13 21.24
CA GLU A 300 30.37 -0.40 20.77
C GLU A 300 30.40 -1.95 20.75
N GLY A 301 29.29 -2.61 21.10
CA GLY A 301 29.19 -4.07 21.24
C GLY A 301 28.38 -4.82 20.19
N GLU A 302 27.70 -4.19 19.22
CA GLU A 302 26.89 -4.91 18.22
C GLU A 302 27.67 -5.38 16.99
N GLY A 303 28.69 -6.22 17.21
CA GLY A 303 29.32 -7.15 16.25
C GLY A 303 29.27 -6.79 14.76
N SER A 304 29.97 -5.73 14.35
CA SER A 304 30.36 -5.58 12.94
C SER A 304 31.41 -6.65 12.64
N ILE A 305 30.97 -7.77 12.05
CA ILE A 305 31.87 -8.85 11.68
C ILE A 305 32.63 -8.40 10.44
N THR A 306 33.94 -8.26 10.57
CA THR A 306 34.85 -8.03 9.46
C THR A 306 34.98 -9.33 8.67
N LEU A 307 34.67 -9.29 7.37
CA LEU A 307 34.72 -10.44 6.48
C LEU A 307 35.59 -10.11 5.27
N LYS A 308 36.44 -11.06 4.88
CA LYS A 308 37.21 -10.98 3.64
C LYS A 308 36.37 -11.53 2.48
N LEU A 309 36.03 -10.68 1.52
CA LEU A 309 35.26 -11.09 0.34
C LEU A 309 36.04 -12.12 -0.48
N ALA A 310 35.35 -13.20 -0.88
CA ALA A 310 35.91 -14.18 -1.80
C ALA A 310 36.23 -13.55 -3.17
N GLY A 311 37.27 -14.04 -3.84
CA GLY A 311 37.79 -13.46 -5.10
C GLY A 311 36.72 -13.12 -6.16
N PRO A 312 35.77 -14.01 -6.49
CA PRO A 312 34.70 -13.70 -7.45
C PRO A 312 33.75 -12.59 -7.00
N LEU A 313 33.42 -12.52 -5.71
CA LEU A 313 32.59 -11.46 -5.14
C LEU A 313 33.33 -10.13 -5.07
N PHE A 314 34.61 -10.18 -4.71
CA PHE A 314 35.49 -9.02 -4.68
C PHE A 314 35.63 -8.38 -6.07
N LEU A 315 35.81 -9.17 -7.13
CA LEU A 315 35.84 -8.68 -8.51
C LEU A 315 34.51 -8.01 -8.91
N LYS A 316 33.37 -8.59 -8.52
CA LYS A 316 32.04 -7.99 -8.77
C LYS A 316 31.86 -6.68 -8.03
N TRP A 317 32.33 -6.59 -6.78
CA TRP A 317 32.33 -5.36 -6.02
C TRP A 317 33.24 -4.30 -6.65
N LYS A 318 34.48 -4.63 -7.05
CA LYS A 318 35.39 -3.70 -7.77
C LYS A 318 34.73 -3.12 -9.02
N ARG A 319 34.01 -3.95 -9.80
CA ARG A 319 33.22 -3.49 -10.95
C ARG A 319 32.06 -2.57 -10.54
N ALA A 320 31.32 -2.93 -9.48
CA ALA A 320 30.21 -2.12 -9.00
C ALA A 320 30.65 -0.73 -8.53
N VAL A 321 31.78 -0.63 -7.80
CA VAL A 321 32.38 0.64 -7.37
C VAL A 321 32.75 1.51 -8.59
N ALA A 322 33.39 0.93 -9.60
CA ALA A 322 33.76 1.67 -10.81
C ALA A 322 32.53 2.20 -11.59
N CYS A 323 31.49 1.38 -11.73
CA CYS A 323 30.23 1.78 -12.38
C CYS A 323 29.55 2.94 -11.65
N THR A 324 29.63 3.00 -10.31
CA THR A 324 29.09 4.13 -9.54
C THR A 324 29.94 5.39 -9.63
N ALA A 325 31.24 5.27 -9.91
CA ALA A 325 32.16 6.41 -10.07
C ALA A 325 32.10 7.05 -11.48
N GLY A 326 31.27 6.53 -12.39
CA GLY A 326 31.08 7.09 -13.74
C GLY A 326 32.12 6.65 -14.78
N THR A 327 32.99 5.69 -14.47
CA THR A 327 34.00 5.19 -15.42
C THR A 327 33.39 4.19 -16.39
N SER A 328 33.56 4.41 -17.70
CA SER A 328 33.07 3.50 -18.76
C SER A 328 33.66 2.09 -18.60
N PRO A 329 32.87 1.02 -18.78
CA PRO A 329 33.36 -0.35 -18.69
C PRO A 329 34.47 -0.69 -19.71
N SER A 330 34.58 0.05 -20.82
CA SER A 330 35.65 -0.17 -21.82
C SER A 330 37.03 0.35 -21.39
N LEU A 331 37.08 1.35 -20.51
CA LEU A 331 38.32 1.90 -19.93
C LEU A 331 38.80 1.08 -18.70
N MET A 332 38.05 0.05 -18.29
CA MET A 332 38.28 -0.69 -17.04
C MET A 332 39.34 -1.80 -17.10
N MET A 333 39.79 -2.23 -18.29
CA MET A 333 40.87 -3.24 -18.33
C MET A 333 42.21 -2.71 -17.77
N GLN A 334 42.28 -1.41 -17.39
CA GLN A 334 43.51 -0.75 -16.95
C GLN A 334 43.39 0.11 -15.67
N SER A 335 42.23 0.22 -15.02
CA SER A 335 42.11 0.97 -13.75
C SER A 335 42.17 0.04 -12.54
N ASP A 336 43.37 -0.05 -11.95
CA ASP A 336 43.58 -0.70 -10.66
C ASP A 336 43.01 0.16 -9.51
N LEU A 337 41.70 0.08 -9.31
CA LEU A 337 41.11 0.42 -8.02
C LEU A 337 41.74 -0.52 -6.98
N ASN A 338 42.61 0.05 -6.15
CA ASN A 338 43.33 -0.66 -5.10
C ASN A 338 42.40 -0.85 -3.90
N LEU A 339 41.40 -1.74 -4.08
CA LEU A 339 40.44 -2.08 -3.04
C LEU A 339 40.96 -3.22 -2.17
N ASP A 340 40.90 -3.06 -0.84
CA ASP A 340 41.05 -4.18 0.09
C ASP A 340 39.74 -5.01 0.10
N PRO A 341 39.78 -6.35 -0.08
CA PRO A 341 38.60 -7.23 0.02
C PRO A 341 37.96 -7.30 1.41
N THR A 342 38.57 -6.69 2.43
CA THR A 342 38.09 -6.69 3.81
C THR A 342 36.94 -5.68 3.98
N VAL A 343 35.76 -6.19 4.36
CA VAL A 343 34.54 -5.39 4.51
C VAL A 343 33.84 -5.64 5.84
N ASN A 344 33.06 -4.65 6.28
CA ASN A 344 32.29 -4.70 7.51
C ASN A 344 30.86 -5.14 7.22
N CYS A 345 30.50 -6.36 7.59
CA CYS A 345 29.15 -6.87 7.39
C CYS A 345 28.18 -6.26 8.40
N VAL A 346 27.02 -5.81 7.91
CA VAL A 346 25.95 -5.25 8.74
C VAL A 346 24.71 -6.16 8.69
N LYS A 347 23.99 -6.26 9.81
CA LYS A 347 22.80 -7.11 9.93
C LYS A 347 21.61 -6.57 9.10
N SER A 348 21.51 -5.25 8.98
CA SER A 348 20.38 -4.59 8.33
C SER A 348 20.68 -3.14 7.93
N ILE A 349 19.88 -2.60 7.01
CA ILE A 349 19.88 -1.18 6.63
C ILE A 349 18.45 -0.64 6.54
N ASN A 350 18.29 0.67 6.64
CA ASN A 350 17.01 1.33 6.42
C ASN A 350 17.04 2.11 5.11
N ILE A 351 16.12 1.81 4.19
CA ILE A 351 15.90 2.55 2.95
C ILE A 351 14.42 2.96 2.94
N ASP A 352 14.12 4.23 2.69
CA ASP A 352 12.76 4.79 2.73
C ASP A 352 11.96 4.37 3.98
N TRP A 353 12.60 4.44 5.16
CA TRP A 353 12.01 4.05 6.46
C TRP A 353 11.60 2.58 6.57
N LYS A 354 12.12 1.72 5.69
CA LYS A 354 11.89 0.27 5.68
C LYS A 354 13.20 -0.45 5.97
N LYS A 355 13.15 -1.41 6.89
CA LYS A 355 14.31 -2.21 7.29
C LYS A 355 14.52 -3.37 6.32
N PHE A 356 15.66 -3.37 5.64
CA PHE A 356 16.13 -4.46 4.77
C PHE A 356 17.13 -5.31 5.53
N THR A 357 17.08 -6.62 5.35
CA THR A 357 17.91 -7.58 6.09
C THR A 357 18.41 -8.69 5.19
N LYS A 358 19.36 -9.49 5.68
CA LYS A 358 19.73 -10.78 5.07
C LYS A 358 18.62 -11.81 5.29
N LYS A 359 18.56 -12.84 4.43
CA LYS A 359 17.58 -13.94 4.54
C LYS A 359 17.57 -14.60 5.92
N GLN A 360 18.76 -14.81 6.48
CA GLN A 360 18.96 -15.47 7.78
C GLN A 360 18.30 -14.70 8.93
N HIS A 361 18.20 -13.37 8.83
CA HIS A 361 17.57 -12.54 9.85
C HIS A 361 16.06 -12.44 9.68
N HIS A 362 15.57 -12.21 8.46
CA HIS A 362 14.13 -12.15 8.21
C HIS A 362 13.79 -12.42 6.75
N LYS A 363 13.05 -13.52 6.51
CA LYS A 363 12.69 -14.01 5.16
C LYS A 363 11.99 -12.99 4.27
N GLY A 364 11.06 -12.19 4.81
CA GLY A 364 10.32 -11.16 4.04
C GLY A 364 11.14 -9.89 3.75
N ASN A 365 11.82 -9.34 4.76
CA ASN A 365 12.68 -8.15 4.62
C ASN A 365 13.95 -8.39 3.78
N SER A 366 14.29 -9.65 3.47
CA SER A 366 15.37 -9.97 2.55
C SER A 366 14.97 -9.99 1.09
N LEU A 367 13.67 -10.00 0.77
CA LEU A 367 13.18 -10.00 -0.60
C LEU A 367 13.16 -8.58 -1.15
N VAL A 368 13.88 -8.38 -2.25
CA VAL A 368 14.18 -7.06 -2.79
C VAL A 368 13.78 -6.93 -4.25
N GLU A 369 13.34 -5.73 -4.58
CA GLU A 369 13.13 -5.21 -5.92
C GLU A 369 14.26 -4.20 -6.17
N PHE A 370 14.97 -4.32 -7.29
CA PHE A 370 16.18 -3.52 -7.55
C PHE A 370 16.47 -3.36 -9.04
N TYR A 371 17.34 -2.41 -9.36
CA TYR A 371 17.86 -2.24 -10.72
C TYR A 371 19.17 -2.99 -10.92
N LEU A 372 19.22 -3.85 -11.93
CA LEU A 372 20.44 -4.44 -12.46
C LEU A 372 20.70 -3.82 -13.84
N GLY A 373 21.64 -2.86 -13.90
CA GLY A 373 21.79 -2.03 -15.10
C GLY A 373 20.58 -1.11 -15.28
N LYS A 374 19.84 -1.30 -16.38
CA LYS A 374 18.58 -0.60 -16.66
C LYS A 374 17.34 -1.44 -16.33
N ASP A 375 17.53 -2.73 -16.08
CA ASP A 375 16.43 -3.66 -15.90
C ASP A 375 16.03 -3.73 -14.44
N GLN A 376 14.72 -3.65 -14.20
CA GLN A 376 14.13 -3.96 -12.91
C GLN A 376 14.12 -5.47 -12.72
N ARG A 377 14.62 -5.94 -11.57
CA ARG A 377 14.72 -7.35 -11.19
C ARG A 377 14.20 -7.58 -9.77
N PHE A 378 13.88 -8.83 -9.49
CA PHE A 378 13.50 -9.33 -8.17
C PHE A 378 14.55 -10.31 -7.66
N GLY A 379 14.75 -10.38 -6.34
CA GLY A 379 15.72 -11.28 -5.77
C GLY A 379 15.74 -11.32 -4.25
N GLU A 380 16.78 -11.94 -3.73
CA GLU A 380 17.00 -12.11 -2.29
C GLU A 380 18.35 -11.51 -1.88
N THR A 381 18.37 -10.80 -0.75
CA THR A 381 19.60 -10.27 -0.17
C THR A 381 20.33 -11.37 0.59
N GLU A 382 21.54 -11.67 0.14
CA GLU A 382 22.45 -12.63 0.76
C GLU A 382 23.26 -11.95 1.86
N GLU A 383 23.96 -10.87 1.54
CA GLU A 383 24.83 -10.15 2.46
C GLU A 383 24.68 -8.63 2.30
N ILE A 384 24.96 -7.89 3.38
CA ILE A 384 24.98 -6.43 3.39
C ILE A 384 26.26 -6.00 4.08
N PHE A 385 27.02 -5.10 3.46
CA PHE A 385 28.30 -4.68 4.00
C PHE A 385 28.63 -3.23 3.68
N ARG A 386 29.56 -2.67 4.44
CA ARG A 386 30.16 -1.35 4.26
C ARG A 386 31.67 -1.50 4.15
N SER A 387 32.32 -0.54 3.51
CA SER A 387 33.78 -0.48 3.47
C SER A 387 34.25 0.94 3.77
N THR A 388 35.34 1.07 4.52
CA THR A 388 36.00 2.35 4.79
C THR A 388 36.47 3.05 3.51
N GLN A 389 36.68 2.28 2.43
CA GLN A 389 37.06 2.76 1.11
C GLN A 389 35.88 3.33 0.31
N THR A 390 34.65 3.08 0.74
CA THR A 390 33.41 3.63 0.15
C THR A 390 32.47 4.12 1.26
N PRO A 391 32.90 5.11 2.07
CA PRO A 391 32.27 5.41 3.37
C PRO A 391 30.82 5.90 3.27
N SER A 392 30.43 6.51 2.15
CA SER A 392 29.07 7.00 1.91
C SER A 392 28.11 5.94 1.36
N LYS A 393 28.61 4.72 1.08
CA LYS A 393 27.83 3.69 0.38
C LYS A 393 27.64 2.46 1.25
N THR A 394 26.48 1.83 1.08
CA THR A 394 26.23 0.49 1.61
C THR A 394 25.96 -0.46 0.45
N TRP A 395 26.63 -1.60 0.45
CA TRP A 395 26.60 -2.57 -0.63
C TRP A 395 25.76 -3.77 -0.23
N LEU A 396 24.98 -4.28 -1.18
CA LEU A 396 24.17 -5.46 -1.02
C LEU A 396 24.63 -6.52 -2.02
N VAL A 397 24.87 -7.72 -1.49
CA VAL A 397 25.03 -8.93 -2.29
C VAL A 397 23.64 -9.50 -2.51
N VAL A 398 23.17 -9.50 -3.75
CA VAL A 398 21.83 -9.95 -4.12
C VAL A 398 21.90 -11.16 -5.04
N LYS A 399 20.96 -12.09 -4.84
CA LYS A 399 20.71 -13.23 -5.73
C LYS A 399 19.45 -12.91 -6.55
N PRO A 400 19.59 -12.46 -7.81
CA PRO A 400 18.44 -12.22 -8.68
C PRO A 400 17.71 -13.54 -8.95
N PHE A 401 16.39 -13.52 -8.97
CA PHE A 401 15.62 -14.64 -9.52
C PHE A 401 15.76 -14.66 -11.04
N LYS A 402 15.76 -15.86 -11.61
CA LYS A 402 15.83 -16.07 -13.05
C LYS A 402 14.51 -15.69 -13.72
N GLU A 403 14.58 -14.79 -14.69
CA GLU A 403 13.39 -14.28 -15.38
C GLU A 403 12.83 -15.33 -16.36
N LEU A 404 11.53 -15.26 -16.59
CA LEU A 404 10.86 -16.00 -17.65
C LEU A 404 10.71 -15.13 -18.90
N HIS A 405 10.44 -15.78 -20.05
CA HIS A 405 10.08 -15.02 -21.23
C HIS A 405 8.71 -14.35 -21.05
N ARG A 406 8.55 -13.13 -21.59
CA ARG A 406 7.33 -12.32 -21.40
C ARG A 406 6.04 -13.03 -21.83
N THR A 407 6.11 -13.93 -22.81
CA THR A 407 4.94 -14.69 -23.29
C THR A 407 4.47 -15.78 -22.33
N GLU A 408 5.36 -16.25 -21.46
CA GLU A 408 5.08 -17.25 -20.43
C GLU A 408 4.58 -16.59 -19.13
N ASP A 409 4.86 -15.31 -18.95
CA ASP A 409 4.40 -14.54 -17.81
C ASP A 409 2.91 -14.17 -17.95
N PRO A 410 2.01 -14.68 -17.08
CA PRO A 410 0.58 -14.30 -17.08
C PRO A 410 0.37 -12.80 -16.81
N TYR A 411 1.36 -12.11 -16.25
CA TYR A 411 1.35 -10.67 -16.00
C TYR A 411 1.92 -9.85 -17.18
N GLY A 412 2.40 -10.49 -18.26
CA GLY A 412 3.13 -9.82 -19.35
C GLY A 412 2.34 -8.73 -20.09
N ASN A 413 1.00 -8.77 -20.03
CA ASN A 413 0.10 -7.76 -20.58
C ASN A 413 -0.28 -6.65 -19.57
N TYR A 414 0.23 -6.72 -18.35
CA TYR A 414 -0.14 -5.86 -17.23
C TYR A 414 1.11 -5.27 -16.52
N PRO A 415 2.02 -4.58 -17.23
CA PRO A 415 3.28 -4.10 -16.65
C PRO A 415 3.07 -3.17 -15.44
N ASN A 416 2.00 -2.39 -15.44
CA ASN A 416 1.67 -1.42 -14.37
C ASN A 416 1.24 -2.08 -13.04
N LEU A 417 1.06 -3.41 -13.00
CA LEU A 417 0.78 -4.12 -11.74
C LEU A 417 2.03 -4.32 -10.89
N ASN A 418 3.22 -4.12 -11.47
CA ASN A 418 4.49 -4.38 -10.83
C ASN A 418 4.61 -5.82 -10.27
N CYS A 419 4.06 -6.77 -11.03
CA CYS A 419 4.06 -8.19 -10.71
C CYS A 419 4.64 -8.97 -11.89
N ARG A 420 5.48 -9.96 -11.61
CA ARG A 420 6.07 -10.87 -12.61
C ARG A 420 6.07 -12.30 -12.12
N LEU A 421 6.04 -13.23 -13.07
CA LEU A 421 6.33 -14.64 -12.82
C LEU A 421 7.82 -14.88 -13.11
N VAL A 422 8.55 -15.38 -12.12
CA VAL A 422 9.98 -15.73 -12.23
C VAL A 422 10.20 -17.18 -11.83
N LEU A 423 11.32 -17.76 -12.25
CA LEU A 423 11.71 -19.10 -11.80
C LEU A 423 12.21 -19.04 -10.35
N ALA A 424 11.97 -20.10 -9.57
CA ALA A 424 12.47 -20.23 -8.21
C ALA A 424 13.98 -20.59 -8.15
N GLU A 425 14.71 -20.25 -9.20
CA GLU A 425 16.15 -20.41 -9.38
C GLU A 425 16.84 -19.05 -9.29
N PHE A 426 18.09 -19.04 -8.87
CA PHE A 426 18.89 -17.82 -8.84
C PHE A 426 19.78 -17.71 -10.07
N GLU A 427 19.90 -16.50 -10.60
CA GLU A 427 20.97 -16.12 -11.50
C GLU A 427 22.28 -15.87 -10.72
N MET A 428 23.33 -15.48 -11.45
CA MET A 428 24.62 -15.17 -10.85
C MET A 428 24.47 -14.07 -9.80
N THR A 429 24.97 -14.30 -8.59
CA THR A 429 24.99 -13.29 -7.51
C THR A 429 25.63 -11.99 -8.01
N THR A 430 25.05 -10.85 -7.66
CA THR A 430 25.57 -9.52 -8.02
C THR A 430 25.75 -8.63 -6.80
N VAL A 431 26.65 -7.66 -6.91
CA VAL A 431 26.87 -6.66 -5.86
C VAL A 431 26.30 -5.35 -6.38
N ILE A 432 25.38 -4.75 -5.62
CA ILE A 432 24.74 -3.49 -5.97
C ILE A 432 24.87 -2.49 -4.82
N ASP A 433 24.87 -1.22 -5.18
CA ASP A 433 24.72 -0.13 -4.21
C ASP A 433 23.27 -0.08 -3.70
N SER A 434 23.09 0.26 -2.42
CA SER A 434 21.82 0.58 -1.81
C SER A 434 20.94 1.55 -2.63
N ASP A 435 21.54 2.49 -3.36
CA ASP A 435 20.80 3.43 -4.23
C ASP A 435 20.10 2.75 -5.42
N ARG A 436 20.51 1.52 -5.77
CA ARG A 436 19.88 0.70 -6.82
C ARG A 436 18.66 -0.08 -6.31
N ILE A 437 18.40 -0.09 -5.00
CA ILE A 437 17.21 -0.73 -4.42
C ILE A 437 15.97 0.12 -4.72
N ILE A 438 14.97 -0.53 -5.30
CA ILE A 438 13.66 0.05 -5.63
C ILE A 438 12.73 -0.08 -4.42
N GLY A 439 12.76 -1.25 -3.76
CA GLY A 439 11.90 -1.53 -2.62
C GLY A 439 11.98 -2.99 -2.17
N HIS A 440 11.07 -3.36 -1.28
CA HIS A 440 10.83 -4.77 -0.98
C HIS A 440 9.90 -5.39 -2.02
N MET A 441 9.80 -6.72 -2.01
CA MET A 441 8.78 -7.44 -2.75
C MET A 441 7.99 -8.40 -1.84
N ALA A 442 6.77 -8.75 -2.26
CA ALA A 442 6.01 -9.89 -1.77
C ALA A 442 6.21 -11.07 -2.72
N MET A 443 6.22 -12.30 -2.20
CA MET A 443 6.34 -13.48 -3.06
C MET A 443 5.42 -14.62 -2.66
N LEU A 444 4.86 -15.30 -3.65
CA LEU A 444 4.23 -16.60 -3.51
C LEU A 444 5.01 -17.62 -4.35
N ARG A 445 5.43 -18.72 -3.72
CA ARG A 445 6.06 -19.86 -4.40
C ARG A 445 5.00 -20.82 -4.90
N HIS A 446 5.20 -21.35 -6.10
CA HIS A 446 4.31 -22.28 -6.77
C HIS A 446 5.06 -23.56 -7.11
N ALA A 447 4.38 -24.70 -6.92
CA ALA A 447 4.93 -26.00 -7.27
C ALA A 447 5.12 -26.14 -8.78
N PRO A 448 6.00 -27.06 -9.24
CA PRO A 448 6.11 -27.43 -10.64
C PRO A 448 4.75 -27.77 -11.24
N GLY A 449 4.53 -27.38 -12.49
CA GLY A 449 3.29 -27.63 -13.25
C GLY A 449 2.19 -26.58 -13.06
N THR A 450 2.26 -25.72 -12.04
CA THR A 450 1.20 -24.73 -11.73
C THR A 450 0.88 -23.82 -12.92
N PHE A 451 1.92 -23.42 -13.68
CA PHE A 451 1.81 -22.57 -14.88
C PHE A 451 2.13 -23.33 -16.17
N GLY A 452 2.09 -24.67 -16.14
CA GLY A 452 2.56 -25.50 -17.26
C GLY A 452 4.09 -25.56 -17.41
N LEU A 453 4.84 -25.09 -16.41
CA LEU A 453 6.30 -25.11 -16.37
C LEU A 453 6.80 -26.25 -15.49
N SER A 454 7.85 -26.96 -15.92
CA SER A 454 8.42 -28.09 -15.16
C SER A 454 9.20 -27.66 -13.91
N ALA A 455 9.60 -26.39 -13.83
CA ALA A 455 10.33 -25.82 -12.70
C ALA A 455 9.38 -25.14 -11.70
N GLU A 456 9.85 -25.01 -10.46
CA GLU A 456 9.20 -24.16 -9.46
C GLU A 456 9.21 -22.69 -9.90
N THR A 457 8.12 -21.97 -9.63
CA THR A 457 7.97 -20.56 -10.01
C THR A 457 7.58 -19.70 -8.81
N ILE A 458 7.77 -18.39 -8.97
CA ILE A 458 7.46 -17.37 -7.97
C ILE A 458 6.66 -16.27 -8.62
N SER A 459 5.49 -15.95 -8.07
CA SER A 459 4.84 -14.67 -8.35
C SER A 459 5.44 -13.61 -7.44
N ALA A 460 6.16 -12.66 -8.04
CA ALA A 460 6.90 -11.60 -7.39
C ALA A 460 6.18 -10.26 -7.59
N VAL A 461 5.75 -9.60 -6.51
CA VAL A 461 5.10 -8.29 -6.54
C VAL A 461 5.98 -7.25 -5.87
N GLY A 462 6.36 -6.21 -6.59
CA GLY A 462 7.13 -5.09 -6.04
C GLY A 462 6.28 -4.19 -5.15
N LEU A 463 6.81 -3.86 -3.97
CA LEU A 463 6.11 -3.14 -2.91
C LEU A 463 6.60 -1.70 -2.72
N ARG A 464 7.35 -1.14 -3.68
CA ARG A 464 7.78 0.27 -3.63
C ARG A 464 6.61 1.21 -3.38
N THR A 465 5.54 1.04 -4.14
CA THR A 465 4.33 1.87 -4.04
C THR A 465 3.38 1.38 -2.95
N ALA A 466 3.70 0.32 -2.20
CA ALA A 466 2.97 0.00 -0.98
C ALA A 466 3.42 0.93 0.15
N VAL A 467 2.45 1.33 0.95
CA VAL A 467 2.65 2.26 2.06
C VAL A 467 2.86 1.41 3.30
N ARG A 468 3.93 1.71 4.04
CA ARG A 468 4.05 1.19 5.41
C ARG A 468 2.93 1.82 6.20
N LEU A 469 1.90 1.04 6.46
CA LEU A 469 0.87 1.35 7.43
C LEU A 469 1.44 0.83 8.76
N PRO A 470 2.13 1.66 9.54
CA PRO A 470 2.87 1.16 10.68
C PRO A 470 1.86 0.93 11.80
N LEU A 471 1.58 -0.34 12.10
CA LEU A 471 1.08 -0.75 13.41
C LEU A 471 2.12 -0.52 14.52
N VAL A 472 3.39 -0.29 14.16
CA VAL A 472 4.45 0.06 15.10
C VAL A 472 5.44 1.04 14.44
N LEU A 473 5.24 2.31 14.73
CA LEU A 473 6.28 3.34 14.77
C LEU A 473 5.91 4.24 15.95
N PHE A 474 6.52 3.96 17.10
CA PHE A 474 6.90 4.90 18.16
C PHE A 474 7.92 4.24 19.07
#